data_AF-A0A961SH50-F1
#
_entry.id   AF-A0A961SH50-F1
#
_cell.length_a   1.000
_cell.length_b   1.000
_cell.length_c   1.000
_cell.angle_alpha   90.00
_cell.angle_beta   90.00
_cell.angle_gamma   90.00
#
_symmetry.space_group_name_H-M   'P 1'
#
loop_
_entity.id
_entity.type
_entity.pdbx_description
1 polymer ?
#
loop_
_entity_poly.entity_id
_entity_poly.type
_entity_poly.pdbx_seq_one_letter_code
_entity_poly.pdbx_strand_id
1 'polypeptide(L)'
;FDMETRPELLLLQKTMVVVEGVARTLDPHFNMWKTSEPVVGTWIRENLGPAGFISDAREGLHAGLSLMRQLPELSARTQKLSEEMAAMSENGLRLDDHTVERIGKAEARHSRWGHIALWVIAALGAIALFIR
;
A
#
# COMPACT_ATOMS: atom_id res chain seq x y z
N PHE A 1 18.13 14.71 -29.89
CA PHE A 1 16.72 14.30 -29.90
C PHE A 1 16.62 13.04 -29.07
N ASP A 2 16.55 13.20 -27.76
CA ASP A 2 16.41 12.09 -26.81
C ASP A 2 15.10 12.32 -26.06
N MET A 3 13.99 12.22 -26.81
CA MET A 3 12.69 12.09 -26.15
C MET A 3 12.60 10.63 -25.73
N GLU A 4 12.71 10.36 -24.43
CA GLU A 4 12.24 9.09 -23.87
C GLU A 4 10.84 8.84 -24.43
N THR A 5 10.66 7.74 -25.13
CA THR A 5 9.40 7.38 -25.78
C THR A 5 8.39 7.02 -24.70
N ARG A 6 7.77 8.04 -24.10
CA ARG A 6 6.67 7.91 -23.13
C ARG A 6 5.43 7.43 -23.88
N PRO A 7 4.96 6.19 -23.65
CA PRO A 7 3.80 5.64 -24.37
C PRO A 7 2.53 6.48 -24.21
N GLU A 8 2.40 7.20 -23.09
CA GLU A 8 1.27 8.08 -22.78
C GLU A 8 1.16 9.24 -23.78
N LEU A 9 2.30 9.79 -24.21
CA LEU A 9 2.34 10.86 -25.20
C LEU A 9 1.94 10.37 -26.60
N LEU A 10 2.27 9.12 -26.93
CA LEU A 10 1.84 8.49 -28.19
C LEU A 10 0.34 8.23 -28.23
N LEU A 11 -0.25 7.79 -27.11
CA LEU A 11 -1.70 7.58 -26.99
C LEU A 11 -2.48 8.89 -27.10
N LEU A 12 -1.99 9.96 -26.47
CA LEU A 12 -2.57 11.29 -26.60
C LEU A 12 -2.52 11.76 -28.06
N GLN A 13 -1.37 11.66 -28.72
CA GLN A 13 -1.23 12.03 -30.14
C GLN A 13 -2.17 11.22 -31.04
N LYS A 14 -2.30 9.91 -30.82
CA LYS A 14 -3.24 9.08 -31.57
C LYS A 14 -4.67 9.57 -31.40
N THR A 15 -5.08 9.88 -30.17
CA THR A 15 -6.43 10.37 -29.88
C THR A 15 -6.67 11.73 -30.53
N MET A 16 -5.67 12.61 -30.47
CA MET A 16 -5.67 13.93 -31.10
C MET A 16 -5.86 13.81 -32.63
N VAL A 17 -5.07 12.97 -33.29
CA VAL A 17 -5.19 12.74 -34.74
C VAL A 17 -6.54 12.13 -35.12
N VAL A 18 -7.05 11.18 -34.32
CA VAL A 18 -8.38 10.57 -34.56
C VAL A 18 -9.48 11.62 -34.48
N VAL A 19 -9.47 12.47 -33.45
CA VAL A 19 -10.49 13.52 -33.27
C VAL A 19 -10.39 14.57 -34.38
N GLU A 20 -9.18 14.98 -34.80
CA GLU A 20 -9.01 15.90 -35.93
C GLU A 20 -9.53 15.28 -37.24
N GLY A 21 -9.25 14.00 -37.47
CA GLY A 21 -9.74 13.26 -38.63
C GLY A 21 -11.28 13.21 -38.67
N VAL A 22 -11.93 12.92 -37.54
CA VAL A 22 -13.40 12.94 -37.44
C VAL A 22 -13.95 14.34 -37.66
N ALA A 23 -13.39 15.37 -37.03
CA ALA A 23 -13.84 16.75 -37.20
C ALA A 23 -13.69 17.25 -38.66
N ARG A 24 -12.63 16.83 -39.35
CA ARG A 24 -12.41 17.16 -40.77
C ARG A 24 -13.41 16.51 -41.74
N THR A 25 -14.14 15.47 -41.32
CA THR A 25 -15.28 14.95 -42.11
C THR A 25 -16.46 15.91 -42.13
N LEU A 26 -16.56 16.79 -41.12
CA LEU A 26 -17.62 17.80 -40.99
C LEU A 26 -17.16 19.16 -41.56
N ASP A 27 -15.94 19.58 -41.25
CA ASP A 27 -15.32 20.80 -41.79
C ASP A 27 -13.91 20.49 -42.34
N PRO A 28 -13.72 20.46 -43.67
CA PRO A 28 -12.43 20.15 -44.28
C PRO A 28 -11.28 21.08 -43.86
N HIS A 29 -11.58 22.29 -43.39
CA HIS A 29 -10.59 23.28 -42.97
C HIS A 29 -10.38 23.31 -41.45
N PHE A 30 -10.97 22.36 -40.71
CA PHE A 30 -10.83 22.28 -39.26
C PHE A 30 -9.36 22.09 -38.85
N ASN A 31 -8.94 22.91 -37.89
CA ASN A 31 -7.63 22.85 -37.26
C ASN A 31 -7.81 22.68 -35.74
N MET A 32 -7.40 21.53 -35.23
CA MET A 32 -7.59 21.22 -33.81
C MET A 32 -6.82 22.18 -32.90
N TRP A 33 -5.57 22.50 -33.23
CA TRP A 33 -4.70 23.36 -32.43
C TRP A 33 -5.34 24.73 -32.20
N LYS A 34 -5.78 25.38 -33.27
CA LYS A 34 -6.44 26.69 -33.21
C LYS A 34 -7.73 26.66 -32.39
N THR A 35 -8.48 25.56 -32.49
CA THR A 35 -9.75 25.39 -31.75
C THR A 35 -9.49 25.16 -30.25
N SER A 36 -8.44 24.43 -29.91
CA SER A 36 -8.07 24.11 -28.53
C SER A 36 -7.36 25.25 -27.78
N GLU A 37 -6.78 26.20 -28.50
CA GLU A 37 -5.99 27.32 -27.96
C GLU A 37 -6.67 28.09 -26.81
N PRO A 38 -7.93 28.56 -26.91
CA PRO A 38 -8.56 29.31 -25.82
C PRO A 38 -8.79 28.46 -24.56
N VAL A 39 -9.04 27.16 -24.73
CA VAL A 39 -9.26 26.24 -23.60
C VAL A 39 -7.94 25.98 -22.88
N VAL A 40 -6.90 25.59 -23.63
CA VAL A 40 -5.57 25.32 -23.09
C VAL A 40 -4.95 26.58 -22.49
N GLY A 41 -5.06 27.72 -23.17
CA GLY A 41 -4.51 28.99 -22.70
C GLY A 41 -5.18 29.49 -21.41
N THR A 42 -6.48 29.26 -21.25
CA THR A 42 -7.20 29.58 -19.99
C THR A 42 -6.74 28.67 -18.87
N TRP A 43 -6.69 27.36 -19.11
CA TRP A 43 -6.19 26.40 -18.12
C TRP A 43 -4.74 26.70 -17.70
N ILE A 44 -3.85 27.01 -18.64
CA ILE A 44 -2.46 27.39 -18.34
C ILE A 44 -2.41 28.64 -17.45
N ARG A 45 -3.19 29.68 -17.76
CA ARG A 45 -3.21 30.90 -16.94
C ARG A 45 -3.73 30.65 -15.52
N GLU A 46 -4.72 29.78 -15.39
CA GLU A 46 -5.34 29.47 -14.10
C GLU A 46 -4.46 28.55 -13.24
N ASN A 47 -3.80 27.55 -13.85
CA ASN A 47 -3.11 26.48 -13.13
C ASN A 47 -1.58 26.67 -13.10
N LEU A 48 -0.98 27.10 -14.21
CA LEU A 48 0.47 27.38 -14.30
C LEU A 48 0.81 28.87 -14.20
N GLY A 49 -0.19 29.74 -14.17
CA GLY A 49 0.02 31.17 -13.98
C GLY A 49 0.33 31.54 -12.53
N PRO A 50 0.62 32.83 -12.27
CA PRO A 50 0.93 33.32 -10.92
C PRO A 50 -0.16 33.02 -9.89
N ALA A 51 -1.43 33.04 -10.30
CA ALA A 51 -2.56 32.74 -9.42
C ALA A 51 -2.57 31.26 -8.99
N GLY A 52 -2.38 30.33 -9.93
CA GLY A 52 -2.27 28.90 -9.64
C GLY A 52 -1.10 28.61 -8.72
N PHE A 53 0.07 29.20 -8.99
CA PHE A 53 1.24 29.06 -8.14
C PHE A 53 1.01 29.53 -6.70
N ILE A 54 0.33 30.67 -6.51
CA ILE A 54 -0.01 31.18 -5.17
C ILE A 54 -0.99 30.23 -4.46
N SER A 55 -1.97 29.69 -5.19
CA SER A 55 -2.92 28.71 -4.66
C SER A 55 -2.19 27.45 -4.19
N ASP A 56 -1.32 26.89 -5.02
CA ASP A 56 -0.53 25.70 -4.71
C ASP A 56 0.42 25.93 -3.54
N ALA A 57 1.08 27.10 -3.50
CA ALA A 57 1.93 27.48 -2.38
C ALA A 57 1.14 27.58 -1.07
N ARG A 58 -0.08 28.13 -1.11
CA ARG A 58 -0.96 28.20 0.07
C ARG A 58 -1.38 26.80 0.53
N GLU A 59 -1.77 25.93 -0.40
CA GLU A 59 -2.13 24.53 -0.11
C GLU A 59 -0.94 23.81 0.54
N GLY A 60 0.24 23.93 -0.05
CA GLY A 60 1.49 23.35 0.46
C GLY A 60 1.87 23.87 1.84
N LEU A 61 1.70 25.17 2.09
CA LEU A 61 1.91 25.76 3.42
C LEU A 61 0.93 25.21 4.46
N HIS A 62 -0.36 25.09 4.12
CA HIS A 62 -1.35 24.50 5.02
C HIS A 62 -1.03 23.03 5.35
N ALA A 63 -0.67 22.24 4.33
CA ALA A 63 -0.26 20.85 4.51
C ALA A 63 1.00 20.75 5.40
N GLY A 64 2.02 21.57 5.13
CA GLY A 64 3.24 21.63 5.92
C GLY A 64 2.99 22.00 7.38
N LEU A 65 2.14 23.00 7.64
CA LEU A 65 1.73 23.39 8.99
C LEU A 65 0.96 22.27 9.71
N SER A 66 0.08 21.56 9.00
CA SER A 66 -0.65 20.42 9.55
C SER A 66 0.30 19.29 9.95
N LEU A 67 1.30 18.98 9.11
CA LEU A 67 2.33 17.99 9.43
C LEU A 67 3.19 18.40 10.62
N MET A 68 3.61 19.67 10.68
CA MET A 68 4.41 20.20 11.78
C MET A 68 3.65 20.12 13.12
N ARG A 69 2.33 20.33 13.12
CA ARG A 69 1.50 20.18 14.32
C ARG A 69 1.37 18.72 14.78
N GLN A 70 1.43 17.78 13.86
CA GLN A 70 1.35 16.33 14.14
C GLN A 70 2.71 15.72 14.49
N LEU A 71 3.83 16.41 14.19
CA LEU A 71 5.19 15.93 14.44
C LEU A 71 5.43 15.46 15.88
N PRO A 72 4.98 16.16 16.94
CA PRO A 72 5.19 15.73 18.33
C PRO A 72 4.46 14.42 18.66
N GLU A 73 3.30 14.20 18.04
CA GLU A 73 2.54 12.96 18.25
C GLU A 73 3.20 11.80 17.48
N LEU A 74 3.69 12.05 16.27
CA LEU A 74 4.45 11.06 15.51
C LEU A 74 5.74 10.65 16.23
N SER A 75 6.45 11.58 16.86
CA SER A 75 7.64 11.26 17.66
C SER A 75 7.27 10.44 18.89
N ALA A 76 6.21 10.81 19.62
CA ALA A 76 5.74 10.06 20.78
C ALA A 76 5.29 8.63 20.42
N ARG A 77 4.57 8.46 19.31
CA ARG A 77 4.17 7.14 18.80
C ARG A 77 5.38 6.29 18.38
N THR A 78 6.35 6.90 17.71
CA THR A 78 7.58 6.22 17.28
C THR A 78 8.43 5.80 18.47
N GLN A 79 8.53 6.65 19.50
CA GLN A 79 9.24 6.33 20.74
C GLN A 79 8.56 5.15 21.45
N LYS A 80 7.23 5.19 21.60
CA LYS A 80 6.48 4.10 22.20
C LYS A 80 6.67 2.78 21.45
N LEU A 81 6.61 2.81 20.11
CA LEU A 81 6.89 1.64 19.29
C LEU A 81 8.31 1.10 19.51
N SER A 82 9.30 1.99 19.58
CA SER A 82 10.70 1.62 19.84
C SER A 82 10.85 0.97 21.23
N GLU A 83 10.19 1.51 22.24
CA GLU A 83 10.18 0.97 23.61
C GLU A 83 9.52 -0.42 23.65
N GLU A 84 8.38 -0.59 22.98
CA GLU A 84 7.70 -1.88 22.86
C GLU A 84 8.55 -2.93 22.12
N MET A 85 9.23 -2.53 21.03
CA MET A 85 10.15 -3.41 20.30
C MET A 85 11.38 -3.81 21.13
N ALA A 86 11.95 -2.88 21.90
CA ALA A 86 13.04 -3.16 22.82
C ALA A 86 12.59 -4.14 23.93
N ALA A 87 11.41 -3.91 24.51
CA ALA A 87 10.82 -4.78 25.52
C ALA A 87 10.52 -6.19 24.97
N MET A 88 10.09 -6.30 23.71
CA MET A 88 9.93 -7.58 23.01
C MET A 88 11.26 -8.31 22.78
N SER A 89 12.35 -7.58 22.53
CA SER A 89 13.68 -8.18 22.35
C SER A 89 14.25 -8.72 23.66
N GLU A 90 14.03 -8.04 24.79
CA GLU A 90 14.53 -8.48 26.10
C GLU A 90 13.66 -9.55 26.75
N ASN A 91 12.33 -9.39 26.71
CA ASN A 91 11.39 -10.26 27.43
C ASN A 91 10.70 -11.30 26.53
N GLY A 92 11.02 -11.32 25.24
CA GLY A 92 10.32 -12.10 24.24
C GLY A 92 8.94 -11.51 23.89
N LEU A 93 8.30 -12.08 22.87
CA LEU A 93 6.96 -11.70 22.44
C LEU A 93 5.94 -12.05 23.54
N ARG A 94 5.42 -11.06 24.25
CA ARG A 94 4.25 -11.23 25.12
C ARG A 94 3.02 -11.39 24.25
N LEU A 95 2.69 -12.64 23.94
CA LEU A 95 1.44 -12.97 23.28
C LEU A 95 0.30 -12.62 24.24
N ASP A 96 -0.70 -11.93 23.70
CA ASP A 96 -1.92 -11.60 24.43
C ASP A 96 -2.56 -12.88 25.00
N ASP A 97 -3.14 -12.80 26.20
CA ASP A 97 -3.64 -13.99 26.94
C ASP A 97 -4.62 -14.81 26.10
N HIS A 98 -5.44 -14.14 25.29
CA HIS A 98 -6.40 -14.78 24.39
C HIS A 98 -5.72 -15.54 23.22
N THR A 99 -4.52 -15.13 22.82
CA THR A 99 -3.71 -15.83 21.81
C THR A 99 -3.06 -17.07 22.42
N VAL A 100 -2.50 -16.94 23.63
CA VAL A 100 -1.92 -18.06 24.39
C VAL A 100 -2.99 -19.13 24.67
N GLU A 101 -4.19 -18.72 25.08
CA GLU A 101 -5.29 -19.64 25.37
C GLU A 101 -5.74 -20.42 24.13
N ARG A 102 -5.81 -19.77 22.97
CA ARG A 102 -6.16 -20.44 21.71
C ARG A 102 -5.10 -21.43 21.25
N ILE A 103 -3.83 -21.08 21.39
CA ILE A 103 -2.71 -21.99 21.09
C ILE A 103 -2.71 -23.18 22.07
N GLY A 104 -2.85 -22.91 23.37
CA GLY A 104 -2.93 -23.96 24.40
C GLY A 104 -4.12 -24.90 24.20
N LYS A 105 -5.30 -24.38 23.81
CA LYS A 105 -6.47 -25.20 23.47
C LYS A 105 -6.26 -26.05 22.21
N ALA A 106 -5.52 -25.55 21.22
CA ALA A 106 -5.19 -26.32 20.02
C ALA A 106 -4.16 -27.43 20.32
N GLU A 107 -3.15 -27.15 21.14
CA GLU A 107 -2.09 -28.10 21.50
C GLU A 107 -2.58 -29.20 22.45
N ALA A 108 -3.48 -28.88 23.38
CA ALA A 108 -4.08 -29.85 24.30
C ALA A 108 -4.85 -30.98 23.59
N ARG A 109 -5.34 -30.76 22.36
CA ARG A 109 -5.98 -31.81 21.56
C ARG A 109 -4.97 -32.79 20.97
N HIS A 110 -3.74 -32.36 20.68
CA HIS A 110 -2.72 -33.19 20.05
C HIS A 110 -1.95 -34.05 21.07
N SER A 111 -1.66 -33.52 22.26
CA SER A 111 -0.93 -34.22 23.32
C SER A 111 -1.64 -35.51 23.81
N ARG A 112 -2.98 -35.51 23.88
CA ARG A 112 -3.75 -36.68 24.33
C ARG A 112 -3.59 -37.89 23.39
N TRP A 113 -3.49 -37.65 22.08
CA TRP A 113 -3.26 -38.73 21.11
C TRP A 113 -1.81 -39.20 21.10
N GLY A 114 -0.84 -38.31 21.38
CA GLY A 114 0.57 -38.66 21.52
C GLY A 114 0.84 -39.63 22.69
N HIS A 115 0.22 -39.40 23.84
CA HIS A 115 0.36 -40.30 25.00
C HIS A 115 -0.28 -41.67 24.75
N ILE A 116 -1.45 -41.73 24.09
CA ILE A 116 -2.09 -43.01 23.75
C ILE A 116 -1.22 -43.81 22.79
N ALA A 117 -0.63 -43.18 21.77
CA ALA A 117 0.27 -43.85 20.85
C ALA A 117 1.51 -44.42 21.56
N LEU A 118 2.09 -43.68 22.51
CA LEU A 118 3.19 -44.16 23.35
C LEU A 118 2.79 -45.40 24.16
N TRP A 119 1.60 -45.38 24.79
CA TRP A 119 1.10 -46.54 25.54
C TRP A 119 0.83 -47.76 24.66
N VAL A 120 0.31 -47.55 23.44
CA VAL A 120 0.07 -48.63 22.47
C VAL A 120 1.39 -49.27 22.02
N ILE A 121 2.41 -48.46 21.70
CA ILE A 121 3.74 -48.96 21.33
C ILE A 121 4.36 -49.75 22.49
N ALA A 122 4.28 -49.23 23.73
CA ALA A 122 4.78 -49.91 24.91
C ALA A 122 4.07 -51.26 25.15
N ALA A 123 2.75 -51.30 25.01
CA ALA A 123 1.95 -52.52 25.18
C ALA A 123 2.28 -53.58 24.11
N LEU A 124 2.40 -53.18 22.84
CA LEU A 124 2.79 -54.08 21.76
C LEU A 124 4.19 -54.66 21.96
N GLY A 125 5.15 -53.84 22.41
CA GLY A 125 6.49 -54.29 22.75
C GLY A 125 6.49 -55.33 23.88
N ALA A 126 5.70 -55.10 24.94
CA ALA A 126 5.58 -56.04 26.05
C ALA A 126 4.97 -57.39 25.62
N ILE A 127 3.95 -57.37 24.76
CA ILE A 127 3.31 -58.58 24.21
C ILE A 127 4.30 -59.38 23.35
N ALA A 128 5.06 -58.71 22.47
CA ALA A 128 6.06 -59.36 21.64
C ALA A 128 7.17 -60.04 22.46
N LEU A 129 7.51 -59.47 23.62
CA LEU A 129 8.52 -60.02 24.54
C LEU A 129 8.01 -61.23 25.33
N PHE A 130 6.69 -61.37 25.51
CA PHE A 130 6.07 -62.47 26.23
C PHE A 130 5.83 -63.71 25.35
N ILE A 131 5.78 -63.53 24.03
CA ILE A 131 5.54 -64.60 23.04
C ILE A 131 6.85 -65.28 22.56
N ARG A 132 8.01 -64.71 22.90
CA ARG A 132 9.35 -65.19 22.52
C ARG A 132 10.04 -65.92 23.67
#